data_AF-A0A848AQI3-F1
#
_entry.id   AF-A0A848AQI3-F1
#
_cell.length_a   1.000
_cell.length_b   1.000
_cell.length_c   1.000
_cell.angle_alpha   90.00
_cell.angle_beta   90.00
_cell.angle_gamma   90.00
#
_symmetry.space_group_name_H-M   'P 1'
#
loop_
_entity.id
_entity.type
_entity.pdbx_description
1 polymer ?
#
loop_
_entity_poly.entity_id
_entity_poly.type
_entity_poly.pdbx_seq_one_letter_code
_entity_poly.pdbx_strand_id
1 'polypeptide(L)'
;MQLTFKADGRKNLAEQLAAAGYPLDLRCGGNGTCGRCRVRLRSGEWETDGKPVSVPAEVNACRTRLTGPEGEVEIPERSLAVRQGKVAATWRSRPLPESRESVIAVDLGTTTVAAVKLRNGEIVREATCFNRQSRFGDNVITRINHAGTSPGALEELRMAAVESVNELLDRLEPDGAARIALAGNTVMSCLFHGIDPSPIGVMPFTPPCRIFPVRGAAELGLRAGDIPVLTVPAIAGYVGGDLTAGLLETPLRPGELLVDIGTNCEIILQTEQGMFCTAAAAGPAFEGAGIHCGSRAVPGAIDHYFGRNSCSVIGGAAPAGLCGSAMIDFLAVEHRLGHLNEFGRIQPPADCFEVAPGVTIYEWEIEQLLKAKAAVRAGIATLAAYCRTPVKKLFLAGGFARYLDFGNAVACGMLPDCELEAVGNTSLGGAARLAVQPGLAAELERLIDLPKDIPLNLLDEFEDNYIDGLLLP
;
A
#
# COMPACT_ATOMS: atom_id res chain seq x y z
N MET A 1 13.03 -24.84 -5.72
CA MET A 1 13.86 -25.44 -4.65
C MET A 1 13.05 -26.52 -3.94
N GLN A 2 13.65 -27.65 -3.56
CA GLN A 2 12.97 -28.75 -2.85
C GLN A 2 13.40 -28.82 -1.38
N LEU A 3 12.45 -29.07 -0.48
CA LEU A 3 12.66 -29.16 0.95
C LEU A 3 11.81 -30.28 1.55
N THR A 4 12.35 -30.90 2.60
CA THR A 4 11.66 -31.93 3.40
C THR A 4 11.30 -31.34 4.77
N PHE A 5 10.04 -31.49 5.17
CA PHE A 5 9.48 -30.96 6.42
C PHE A 5 9.02 -32.09 7.33
N LYS A 6 9.20 -31.89 8.64
CA LYS A 6 8.61 -32.74 9.68
C LYS A 6 7.41 -32.03 10.29
N ALA A 7 6.42 -32.81 10.73
CA ALA A 7 5.19 -32.26 11.28
C ALA A 7 5.42 -31.31 12.46
N ASP A 8 5.09 -30.02 12.28
CA ASP A 8 4.86 -29.05 13.35
C ASP A 8 3.35 -28.79 13.41
N GLY A 9 2.64 -29.58 14.23
CA GLY A 9 1.18 -29.66 14.28
C GLY A 9 0.46 -28.35 14.62
N ARG A 10 1.18 -27.26 14.92
CA ARG A 10 0.59 -25.94 15.22
C ARG A 10 0.66 -24.95 14.07
N LYS A 11 1.60 -25.10 13.13
CA LYS A 11 1.85 -24.09 12.08
C LYS A 11 1.39 -24.53 10.69
N ASN A 12 0.92 -23.57 9.88
CA ASN A 12 0.69 -23.80 8.46
C ASN A 12 2.03 -23.89 7.70
N LEU A 13 1.99 -24.38 6.45
CA LEU A 13 3.19 -24.62 5.65
C LEU A 13 3.95 -23.31 5.37
N ALA A 14 3.27 -22.18 5.18
CA ALA A 14 3.95 -20.90 4.99
C ALA A 14 4.74 -20.44 6.22
N GLU A 15 4.21 -20.65 7.42
CA GLU A 15 4.89 -20.35 8.69
C GLU A 15 6.10 -21.28 8.92
N GLN A 16 5.97 -22.57 8.58
CA GLN A 16 7.08 -23.53 8.67
C GLN A 16 8.19 -23.17 7.68
N LEU A 17 7.82 -22.78 6.46
CA LEU A 17 8.76 -22.32 5.44
C LEU A 17 9.50 -21.05 5.86
N ALA A 18 8.79 -20.08 6.45
CA ALA A 18 9.40 -18.89 7.01
C ALA A 18 10.39 -19.22 8.14
N ALA A 19 10.05 -20.13 9.05
CA ALA A 19 10.93 -20.59 10.12
C ALA A 19 12.17 -21.33 9.59
N ALA A 20 12.05 -22.02 8.46
CA ALA A 20 13.15 -22.68 7.76
C ALA A 20 14.03 -21.72 6.93
N GLY A 21 13.76 -20.41 6.97
CA GLY A 21 14.54 -19.39 6.26
C GLY A 21 14.05 -19.08 4.85
N TYR A 22 12.90 -19.64 4.44
CA TYR A 22 12.30 -19.45 3.12
C TYR A 22 10.92 -18.78 3.23
N PRO A 23 10.86 -17.51 3.68
CA PRO A 23 9.59 -16.81 3.80
C PRO A 23 8.92 -16.73 2.43
N LEU A 24 7.66 -17.13 2.36
CA LEU A 24 6.86 -17.04 1.15
C LEU A 24 6.24 -15.65 1.00
N ASP A 25 5.93 -15.29 -0.23
CA ASP A 25 5.20 -14.07 -0.56
C ASP A 25 3.72 -14.22 -0.13
N LEU A 26 3.41 -13.68 1.06
CA LEU A 26 2.07 -13.69 1.66
C LEU A 26 1.37 -12.34 1.46
N ARG A 27 1.21 -11.90 0.20
CA ARG A 27 0.54 -10.61 -0.11
C ARG A 27 -0.86 -10.46 0.47
N CYS A 28 -1.58 -11.58 0.60
CA CYS A 28 -2.91 -11.63 1.21
C CYS A 28 -2.88 -11.99 2.71
N GLY A 29 -1.76 -11.80 3.41
CA GLY A 29 -1.71 -12.01 4.86
C GLY A 29 -1.90 -13.46 5.32
N GLY A 30 -1.95 -14.42 4.38
CA GLY A 30 -2.29 -15.81 4.65
C GLY A 30 -3.75 -16.22 4.38
N ASN A 31 -4.57 -15.34 3.81
CA ASN A 31 -5.98 -15.61 3.52
C ASN A 31 -6.24 -16.56 2.33
N GLY A 32 -5.20 -16.98 1.61
CA GLY A 32 -5.33 -17.89 0.46
C GLY A 32 -5.86 -17.25 -0.83
N THR A 33 -6.04 -15.94 -0.86
CA THR A 33 -6.67 -15.24 -2.00
C THR A 33 -5.68 -14.77 -3.07
N CYS A 34 -4.41 -14.50 -2.72
CA CYS A 34 -3.45 -13.95 -3.70
C CYS A 34 -2.70 -15.01 -4.53
N GLY A 35 -2.67 -16.28 -4.10
CA GLY A 35 -1.93 -17.34 -4.77
C GLY A 35 -0.40 -17.22 -4.77
N ARG A 36 0.19 -16.21 -4.11
CA ARG A 36 1.63 -15.95 -4.14
C ARG A 36 2.45 -16.93 -3.31
N CYS A 37 1.88 -17.48 -2.25
CA CYS A 37 2.51 -18.55 -1.48
C CYS A 37 2.33 -19.94 -2.10
N ARG A 38 2.02 -20.03 -3.40
CA ARG A 38 1.71 -21.32 -4.03
C ARG A 38 2.97 -22.18 -4.13
N VAL A 39 2.87 -23.39 -3.62
CA VAL A 39 3.95 -24.37 -3.61
C VAL A 39 3.45 -25.68 -4.19
N ARG A 40 4.36 -26.53 -4.62
CA ARG A 40 4.03 -27.86 -5.15
C ARG A 40 4.36 -28.92 -4.12
N LEU A 41 3.34 -29.58 -3.61
CA LEU A 41 3.48 -30.75 -2.75
C LEU A 41 3.94 -31.94 -3.60
N ARG A 42 5.03 -32.60 -3.18
CA ARG A 42 5.63 -33.74 -3.89
C ARG A 42 5.29 -35.06 -3.22
N SER A 43 5.39 -35.13 -1.89
CA SER A 43 5.09 -36.32 -1.09
C SER A 43 4.61 -35.94 0.31
N GLY A 44 4.02 -36.89 1.04
CA GLY A 44 3.49 -36.69 2.40
C GLY A 44 1.96 -36.57 2.44
N GLU A 45 1.43 -36.55 3.66
CA GLU A 45 -0.01 -36.38 3.93
C GLU A 45 -0.29 -34.94 4.32
N TRP A 46 -1.12 -34.26 3.52
CA TRP A 46 -1.37 -32.83 3.63
C TRP A 46 -2.86 -32.55 3.70
N GLU A 47 -3.20 -31.46 4.38
CA GLU A 47 -4.54 -30.91 4.44
C GLU A 47 -4.50 -29.46 3.95
N THR A 48 -5.44 -29.08 3.08
CA THR A 48 -5.67 -27.68 2.70
C THR A 48 -7.11 -27.31 2.99
N ASP A 49 -7.33 -26.21 3.71
CA ASP A 49 -8.68 -25.75 4.09
C ASP A 49 -9.54 -26.82 4.81
N GLY A 50 -8.95 -27.61 5.70
CA GLY A 50 -9.72 -28.66 6.39
C GLY A 50 -9.86 -29.96 5.60
N LYS A 51 -9.33 -30.04 4.37
CA LYS A 51 -9.55 -31.18 3.46
C LYS A 51 -8.24 -31.86 3.06
N PRO A 52 -8.18 -33.20 3.07
CA PRO A 52 -7.00 -33.94 2.63
C PRO A 52 -6.70 -33.67 1.14
N VAL A 53 -5.43 -33.52 0.82
CA VAL A 53 -4.94 -33.26 -0.54
C VAL A 53 -4.15 -34.46 -1.05
N SER A 54 -4.53 -34.99 -2.22
CA SER A 54 -3.74 -36.00 -2.92
C SER A 54 -2.53 -35.35 -3.60
N VAL A 55 -1.34 -35.87 -3.34
CA VAL A 55 -0.08 -35.40 -3.94
C VAL A 55 0.27 -36.21 -5.21
N PRO A 56 0.91 -35.61 -6.23
CA PRO A 56 1.41 -34.23 -6.27
C PRO A 56 0.32 -33.19 -6.56
N ALA A 57 0.38 -32.05 -5.90
CA ALA A 57 -0.59 -30.96 -6.06
C ALA A 57 0.06 -29.57 -5.88
N GLU A 58 -0.46 -28.56 -6.57
CA GLU A 58 -0.15 -27.15 -6.26
C GLU A 58 -1.20 -26.60 -5.29
N VAL A 59 -0.73 -26.00 -4.20
CA VAL A 59 -1.58 -25.49 -3.13
C VAL A 59 -1.05 -24.17 -2.60
N ASN A 60 -1.92 -23.37 -1.97
CA ASN A 60 -1.50 -22.17 -1.27
C ASN A 60 -0.93 -22.55 0.11
N ALA A 61 0.39 -22.41 0.30
CA ALA A 61 1.05 -22.84 1.54
C ALA A 61 0.45 -22.23 2.82
N CYS A 62 -0.13 -21.03 2.75
CA CYS A 62 -0.80 -20.40 3.90
C CYS A 62 -2.09 -21.10 4.35
N ARG A 63 -2.70 -21.90 3.48
CA ARG A 63 -3.92 -22.67 3.75
C ARG A 63 -3.64 -24.17 3.93
N THR A 64 -2.38 -24.58 3.81
CA THR A 64 -1.96 -25.98 3.81
C THR A 64 -1.20 -26.33 5.07
N ARG A 65 -1.40 -27.53 5.60
CA ARG A 65 -0.72 -28.09 6.77
C ARG A 65 -0.26 -29.52 6.49
N LEU A 66 0.92 -29.87 7.00
CA LEU A 66 1.40 -31.25 7.01
C LEU A 66 0.71 -32.01 8.16
N THR A 67 -0.02 -33.08 7.85
CA THR A 67 -0.71 -33.92 8.83
C THR A 67 0.04 -35.24 9.09
N GLY A 68 0.80 -35.72 8.10
CA GLY A 68 1.68 -36.88 8.23
C GLY A 68 3.02 -36.57 8.89
N PRO A 69 3.85 -37.57 9.21
CA PRO A 69 5.10 -37.38 9.95
C PRO A 69 6.17 -36.57 9.18
N GLU A 70 6.18 -36.69 7.85
CA GLU A 70 7.11 -36.04 6.95
C GLU A 70 6.45 -35.74 5.60
N GLY A 71 6.88 -34.68 4.93
CA GLY A 71 6.42 -34.34 3.59
C GLY A 71 7.42 -33.51 2.82
N GLU A 72 7.37 -33.61 1.49
CA GLU A 72 8.28 -32.91 0.59
C GLU A 72 7.54 -31.84 -0.21
N VAL A 73 8.14 -30.65 -0.26
CA VAL A 73 7.57 -29.48 -0.93
C VAL A 73 8.61 -28.87 -1.85
N GLU A 74 8.16 -28.53 -3.05
CA GLU A 74 8.90 -27.69 -3.97
C GLU A 74 8.37 -26.26 -3.93
N ILE A 75 9.27 -25.31 -3.68
CA ILE A 75 9.00 -23.88 -3.70
C ILE A 75 9.44 -23.30 -5.06
N PRO A 76 8.50 -22.77 -5.85
CA PRO A 76 8.83 -21.93 -7.00
C PRO A 76 9.50 -20.62 -6.56
N GLU A 77 10.48 -20.10 -7.30
CA GLU A 77 11.14 -18.83 -6.95
C GLU A 77 10.15 -17.66 -6.84
N ARG A 78 9.14 -17.62 -7.73
CA ARG A 78 8.04 -16.64 -7.69
C ARG A 78 7.26 -16.60 -6.38
N SER A 79 7.35 -17.67 -5.58
CA SER A 79 6.60 -17.82 -4.33
C SER A 79 7.40 -17.37 -3.11
N LEU A 80 8.70 -17.10 -3.26
CA LEU A 80 9.54 -16.57 -2.20
C LEU A 80 9.30 -15.07 -2.04
N ALA A 81 9.26 -14.61 -0.79
CA ALA A 81 9.21 -13.19 -0.50
C ALA A 81 10.53 -12.53 -0.96
N VAL A 82 10.43 -11.65 -1.95
CA VAL A 82 11.58 -10.85 -2.41
C VAL A 82 11.98 -9.89 -1.29
N ARG A 83 13.17 -10.09 -0.71
CA ARG A 83 13.73 -9.24 0.35
C ARG A 83 14.09 -7.82 -0.12
N GLN A 84 14.12 -7.57 -1.42
CA GLN A 84 14.54 -6.31 -2.02
C GLN A 84 13.46 -5.77 -2.96
N GLY A 85 12.39 -5.25 -2.37
CA GLY A 85 11.56 -4.28 -3.08
C GLY A 85 12.18 -2.89 -2.92
N LYS A 86 12.52 -2.22 -4.02
CA LYS A 86 12.73 -0.76 -4.00
C LYS A 86 11.35 -0.12 -3.91
N VAL A 87 10.80 -0.03 -2.70
CA VAL A 87 9.67 0.89 -2.50
C VAL A 87 10.24 2.30 -2.41
N ALA A 88 9.55 3.25 -3.06
CA ALA A 88 10.05 4.60 -3.24
C ALA A 88 10.15 5.33 -1.90
N ALA A 89 11.34 5.32 -1.28
CA ALA A 89 11.76 6.27 -0.25
C ALA A 89 12.06 7.65 -0.85
N THR A 90 11.76 7.86 -2.13
CA THR A 90 12.01 9.11 -2.84
C THR A 90 10.74 9.93 -2.94
N TRP A 91 10.85 11.20 -2.60
CA TRP A 91 9.81 12.19 -2.81
C TRP A 91 10.42 13.42 -3.46
N ARG A 92 9.60 14.23 -4.12
CA ARG A 92 10.03 15.54 -4.65
C ARG A 92 9.51 16.61 -3.70
N SER A 93 10.27 16.90 -2.64
CA SER A 93 9.96 18.02 -1.75
C SER A 93 10.73 19.28 -2.15
N ARG A 94 10.33 20.38 -1.51
CA ARG A 94 11.25 21.49 -1.23
C ARG A 94 12.48 20.96 -0.47
N PRO A 95 13.68 21.54 -0.68
CA PRO A 95 14.86 21.15 0.08
C PRO A 95 14.56 21.06 1.59
N LEU A 96 15.04 20.00 2.22
CA LEU A 96 14.89 19.89 3.67
C LEU A 96 15.75 20.98 4.32
N PRO A 97 15.28 21.57 5.44
CA PRO A 97 16.09 22.52 6.19
C PRO A 97 17.40 21.89 6.64
N GLU A 98 18.50 22.63 6.59
CA GLU A 98 19.77 22.16 7.12
C GLU A 98 19.70 22.09 8.65
N SER A 99 19.96 20.91 9.22
CA SER A 99 20.14 20.71 10.65
C SER A 99 21.36 19.84 10.91
N ARG A 100 22.18 20.23 11.90
CA ARG A 100 23.35 19.44 12.32
C ARG A 100 22.97 18.15 13.04
N GLU A 101 21.75 18.07 13.54
CA GLU A 101 21.20 16.88 14.18
C GLU A 101 20.97 15.79 13.14
N SER A 102 21.27 14.54 13.51
CA SER A 102 20.73 13.41 12.76
C SER A 102 19.31 13.14 13.24
N VAL A 103 18.39 12.86 12.33
CA VAL A 103 16.99 12.56 12.66
C VAL A 103 16.47 11.43 11.80
N ILE A 104 15.38 10.79 12.21
CA ILE A 104 14.77 9.68 11.47
C ILE A 104 13.33 10.04 11.13
N ALA A 105 12.92 9.74 9.91
CA ALA A 105 11.54 9.84 9.47
C ALA A 105 11.02 8.46 9.07
N VAL A 106 9.78 8.17 9.40
CA VAL A 106 9.10 6.90 9.14
C VAL A 106 7.75 7.19 8.49
N ASP A 107 7.47 6.48 7.40
CA ASP A 107 6.16 6.36 6.77
C ASP A 107 5.63 4.95 7.06
N LEU A 108 4.60 4.88 7.89
CA LEU A 108 3.94 3.65 8.33
C LEU A 108 2.68 3.42 7.50
N GLY A 109 2.88 2.88 6.29
CA GLY A 109 1.79 2.48 5.41
C GLY A 109 1.16 1.14 5.77
N THR A 110 -0.03 0.88 5.22
CA THR A 110 -0.77 -0.37 5.43
C THR A 110 0.02 -1.58 4.89
N THR A 111 0.61 -1.47 3.70
CA THR A 111 1.36 -2.55 3.06
C THR A 111 2.87 -2.45 3.29
N THR A 112 3.42 -1.23 3.23
CA THR A 112 4.85 -0.97 3.27
C THR A 112 5.18 0.01 4.38
N VAL A 113 6.34 -0.17 4.99
CA VAL A 113 6.96 0.82 5.88
C VAL A 113 8.24 1.32 5.22
N ALA A 114 8.41 2.63 5.16
CA ALA A 114 9.61 3.27 4.63
C ALA A 114 10.21 4.20 5.69
N ALA A 115 11.53 4.29 5.74
CA ALA A 115 12.19 5.18 6.68
C ALA A 115 13.52 5.71 6.13
N VAL A 116 13.88 6.92 6.55
CA VAL A 116 15.14 7.57 6.21
C VAL A 116 15.81 8.11 7.46
N LYS A 117 17.13 8.04 7.50
CA LYS A 117 17.97 8.81 8.42
C LYS A 117 18.51 10.01 7.67
N LEU A 118 18.36 11.18 8.26
CA LEU A 118 18.71 12.47 7.69
C LEU A 118 19.81 13.15 8.52
N ARG A 119 20.69 13.89 7.86
CA ARG A 119 21.66 14.80 8.50
C ARG A 119 21.99 15.93 7.54
N ASN A 120 22.05 17.17 8.03
CA ASN A 120 22.32 18.36 7.22
C ASN A 120 21.39 18.51 6.00
N GLY A 121 20.11 18.13 6.14
CA GLY A 121 19.14 18.18 5.04
C GLY A 121 19.28 17.07 3.99
N GLU A 122 20.23 16.14 4.16
CA GLU A 122 20.49 15.04 3.22
C GLU A 122 20.11 13.69 3.82
N ILE A 123 19.64 12.77 2.96
CA ILE A 123 19.40 11.38 3.31
C ILE A 123 20.76 10.68 3.40
N VAL A 124 21.15 10.28 4.61
CA VAL A 124 22.37 9.49 4.84
C VAL A 124 22.11 8.00 4.69
N ARG A 125 20.90 7.54 5.04
CA ARG A 125 20.47 6.14 4.88
C ARG A 125 18.97 6.07 4.62
N GLU A 126 18.56 5.06 3.87
CA GLU A 126 17.17 4.74 3.59
C GLU A 126 16.93 3.24 3.74
N ALA A 127 15.73 2.86 4.18
CA ALA A 127 15.33 1.47 4.31
C ALA A 127 13.82 1.33 4.10
N THR A 128 13.41 0.19 3.54
CA THR A 128 12.00 -0.18 3.37
C THR A 128 11.78 -1.64 3.75
N CYS A 129 10.60 -1.97 4.26
CA CYS A 129 10.17 -3.32 4.59
C CYS A 129 8.65 -3.48 4.41
N PHE A 130 8.16 -4.71 4.41
CA PHE A 130 6.72 -4.94 4.45
C PHE A 130 6.19 -4.75 5.87
N ASN A 131 5.00 -4.14 5.96
CA ASN A 131 4.32 -4.02 7.23
C ASN A 131 3.90 -5.42 7.70
N ARG A 132 4.46 -5.85 8.84
CA ARG A 132 4.23 -7.17 9.43
C ARG A 132 2.81 -7.34 9.96
N GLN A 133 2.00 -6.28 10.02
CA GLN A 133 0.57 -6.35 10.34
C GLN A 133 -0.25 -7.05 9.24
N SER A 134 0.30 -7.19 8.04
CA SER A 134 -0.34 -7.92 6.93
C SER A 134 -0.80 -9.33 7.34
N ARG A 135 -0.10 -10.00 8.26
CA ARG A 135 -0.49 -11.32 8.80
C ARG A 135 -1.84 -11.36 9.53
N PHE A 136 -2.36 -10.20 9.94
CA PHE A 136 -3.64 -10.07 10.64
C PHE A 136 -4.72 -9.43 9.77
N GLY A 137 -4.38 -9.00 8.56
CA GLY A 137 -5.31 -8.31 7.67
C GLY A 137 -4.61 -7.53 6.56
N ASP A 138 -5.18 -7.64 5.37
CA ASP A 138 -4.64 -7.02 4.14
C ASP A 138 -4.99 -5.54 4.02
N ASN A 139 -6.04 -5.08 4.71
CA ASN A 139 -6.51 -3.71 4.68
C ASN A 139 -6.84 -3.17 6.07
N VAL A 140 -7.08 -1.87 6.16
CA VAL A 140 -7.36 -1.19 7.43
C VAL A 140 -8.59 -1.75 8.14
N ILE A 141 -9.67 -2.10 7.42
CA ILE A 141 -10.92 -2.62 8.00
C ILE A 141 -10.69 -3.97 8.68
N THR A 142 -9.99 -4.89 8.03
CA THR A 142 -9.67 -6.20 8.61
C THR A 142 -8.83 -6.06 9.88
N ARG A 143 -7.89 -5.10 9.92
CA ARG A 143 -7.08 -4.81 11.10
C ARG A 143 -7.88 -4.14 12.21
N ILE A 144 -8.80 -3.24 11.88
CA ILE A 144 -9.75 -2.65 12.85
C ILE A 144 -10.54 -3.76 13.53
N ASN A 145 -11.14 -4.65 12.74
CA ASN A 145 -11.93 -5.77 13.25
C ASN A 145 -11.09 -6.70 14.13
N HIS A 146 -9.86 -7.03 13.73
CA HIS A 146 -8.95 -7.86 14.55
C HIS A 146 -8.61 -7.17 15.88
N ALA A 147 -8.23 -5.90 15.84
CA ALA A 147 -7.91 -5.12 17.04
C ALA A 147 -9.07 -5.07 18.04
N GLY A 148 -10.31 -4.93 17.55
CA GLY A 148 -11.51 -4.90 18.37
C GLY A 148 -11.91 -6.24 19.00
N THR A 149 -11.26 -7.35 18.65
CA THR A 149 -11.62 -8.67 19.21
C THR A 149 -11.17 -8.84 20.67
N SER A 150 -10.01 -8.32 21.04
CA SER A 150 -9.47 -8.40 22.40
C SER A 150 -8.27 -7.48 22.61
N PRO A 151 -7.94 -7.11 23.87
CA PRO A 151 -6.70 -6.39 24.16
C PRO A 151 -5.43 -7.08 23.66
N GLY A 152 -5.42 -8.42 23.63
CA GLY A 152 -4.31 -9.20 23.09
C GLY A 152 -4.14 -9.03 21.59
N ALA A 153 -5.24 -9.00 20.83
CA ALA A 153 -5.22 -8.81 19.39
C ALA A 153 -4.77 -7.39 18.98
N LEU A 154 -5.14 -6.37 19.76
CA LEU A 154 -4.61 -5.02 19.63
C LEU A 154 -3.08 -5.01 19.85
N GLU A 155 -2.61 -5.68 20.90
CA GLU A 155 -1.18 -5.75 21.23
C GLU A 155 -0.37 -6.49 20.15
N GLU A 156 -0.93 -7.55 19.55
CA GLU A 156 -0.31 -8.25 18.41
C GLU A 156 -0.09 -7.32 17.21
N LEU A 157 -1.10 -6.53 16.86
CA LEU A 157 -1.02 -5.54 15.79
C LEU A 157 -0.04 -4.41 16.12
N ARG A 158 -0.04 -3.92 17.36
CA ARG A 158 0.91 -2.90 17.83
C ARG A 158 2.34 -3.41 17.72
N MET A 159 2.61 -4.59 18.27
CA MET A 159 3.95 -5.20 18.23
C MET A 159 4.39 -5.49 16.80
N ALA A 160 3.48 -5.87 15.89
CA ALA A 160 3.83 -6.04 14.49
C ALA A 160 4.21 -4.72 13.79
N ALA A 161 3.55 -3.60 14.10
CA ALA A 161 3.96 -2.29 13.61
C ALA A 161 5.32 -1.87 14.16
N VAL A 162 5.50 -1.95 15.48
CA VAL A 162 6.77 -1.64 16.18
C VAL A 162 7.92 -2.46 15.61
N GLU A 163 7.72 -3.76 15.41
CA GLU A 163 8.75 -4.64 14.85
C GLU A 163 9.06 -4.36 13.38
N SER A 164 8.10 -3.82 12.62
CA SER A 164 8.35 -3.36 11.24
C SER A 164 9.24 -2.13 11.24
N VAL A 165 8.96 -1.16 12.12
CA VAL A 165 9.79 0.04 12.30
C VAL A 165 11.18 -0.33 12.81
N ASN A 166 11.28 -1.23 13.78
CA ASN A 166 12.54 -1.70 14.33
C ASN A 166 13.45 -2.36 13.29
N GLU A 167 12.90 -3.15 12.36
CA GLU A 167 13.68 -3.70 11.24
C GLU A 167 14.33 -2.58 10.40
N LEU A 168 13.64 -1.47 10.20
CA LEU A 168 14.20 -0.31 9.49
C LEU A 168 15.24 0.41 10.34
N LEU A 169 14.97 0.62 11.63
CA LEU A 169 15.92 1.24 12.55
C LEU A 169 17.25 0.49 12.57
N ASP A 170 17.23 -0.84 12.67
CA ASP A 170 18.45 -1.66 12.64
C ASP A 170 19.30 -1.41 11.37
N ARG A 171 18.67 -1.16 10.21
CA ARG A 171 19.36 -0.84 8.93
C ARG A 171 19.80 0.62 8.84
N LEU A 172 19.04 1.52 9.44
CA LEU A 172 19.31 2.95 9.48
C LEU A 172 20.39 3.34 10.50
N GLU A 173 20.74 2.44 11.42
CA GLU A 173 21.69 2.66 12.52
C GLU A 173 21.28 3.91 13.33
N PRO A 174 20.32 3.81 14.26
CA PRO A 174 19.65 4.98 14.81
C PRO A 174 20.51 5.78 15.79
N ASP A 175 21.70 5.28 16.13
CA ASP A 175 22.65 5.95 17.02
C ASP A 175 22.92 7.41 16.60
N GLY A 176 22.87 8.29 17.60
CA GLY A 176 23.05 9.73 17.42
C GLY A 176 21.87 10.46 16.77
N ALA A 177 20.75 9.77 16.49
CA ALA A 177 19.53 10.46 16.09
C ALA A 177 18.96 11.25 17.29
N ALA A 178 18.54 12.49 17.06
CA ALA A 178 17.95 13.35 18.08
C ALA A 178 16.46 13.05 18.30
N ARG A 179 15.77 12.52 17.28
CA ARG A 179 14.34 12.20 17.30
C ARG A 179 13.92 11.34 16.12
N ILE A 180 12.73 10.76 16.24
CA ILE A 180 12.01 10.06 15.18
C ILE A 180 10.71 10.82 14.91
N ALA A 181 10.34 11.02 13.64
CA ALA A 181 8.99 11.41 13.25
C ALA A 181 8.32 10.30 12.46
N LEU A 182 7.03 10.08 12.69
CA LEU A 182 6.23 9.04 12.06
C LEU A 182 4.98 9.65 11.42
N ALA A 183 4.74 9.32 10.15
CA ALA A 183 3.50 9.60 9.44
C ALA A 183 2.87 8.28 8.99
N GLY A 184 1.54 8.27 8.84
CA GLY A 184 0.77 7.11 8.42
C GLY A 184 -0.71 7.37 8.60
N ASN A 185 -1.56 6.56 7.96
CA ASN A 185 -3.00 6.72 8.12
C ASN A 185 -3.43 6.55 9.59
N THR A 186 -4.62 7.03 9.92
CA THR A 186 -5.10 7.14 11.31
C THR A 186 -5.13 5.79 12.03
N VAL A 187 -5.50 4.73 11.31
CA VAL A 187 -5.54 3.36 11.86
C VAL A 187 -4.12 2.89 12.18
N MET A 188 -3.16 3.07 11.25
CA MET A 188 -1.77 2.69 11.48
C MET A 188 -1.17 3.45 12.67
N SER A 189 -1.45 4.74 12.77
CA SER A 189 -0.99 5.59 13.87
C SER A 189 -1.60 5.16 15.22
N CYS A 190 -2.90 4.87 15.27
CA CYS A 190 -3.56 4.33 16.48
C CYS A 190 -2.94 3.00 16.91
N LEU A 191 -2.81 2.05 15.98
CA LEU A 191 -2.25 0.72 16.26
C LEU A 191 -0.81 0.80 16.76
N PHE A 192 0.04 1.63 16.12
CA PHE A 192 1.42 1.85 16.58
C PHE A 192 1.48 2.35 18.03
N HIS A 193 0.53 3.19 18.39
CA HIS A 193 0.40 3.79 19.71
C HIS A 193 -0.34 2.92 20.74
N GLY A 194 -0.81 1.73 20.36
CA GLY A 194 -1.60 0.83 21.21
C GLY A 194 -3.01 1.35 21.52
N ILE A 195 -3.56 2.17 20.63
CA ILE A 195 -4.89 2.76 20.74
C ILE A 195 -5.85 1.95 19.86
N ASP A 196 -6.97 1.51 20.44
CA ASP A 196 -7.99 0.72 19.73
C ASP A 196 -8.66 1.54 18.62
N PRO A 197 -8.50 1.17 17.33
CA PRO A 197 -9.10 1.89 16.21
C PRO A 197 -10.55 1.47 15.91
N SER A 198 -11.16 0.56 16.68
CA SER A 198 -12.54 0.08 16.48
C SER A 198 -13.58 1.17 16.19
N PRO A 199 -13.56 2.35 16.85
CA PRO A 199 -14.49 3.43 16.53
C PRO A 199 -14.46 3.93 15.07
N ILE A 200 -13.33 3.78 14.37
CA ILE A 200 -13.19 4.15 12.95
C ILE A 200 -13.99 3.20 12.05
N GLY A 201 -14.17 1.94 12.46
CA GLY A 201 -14.88 0.92 11.69
C GLY A 201 -16.40 1.01 11.77
N VAL A 202 -16.95 1.87 12.64
CA VAL A 202 -18.40 2.01 12.85
C VAL A 202 -18.83 3.45 12.66
N MET A 203 -19.97 3.68 12.01
CA MET A 203 -20.52 5.03 11.83
C MET A 203 -20.69 5.71 13.20
N PRO A 204 -20.23 6.97 13.39
CA PRO A 204 -19.84 7.97 12.38
C PRO A 204 -18.35 7.98 11.96
N PHE A 205 -17.63 6.87 12.10
CA PHE A 205 -16.23 6.67 11.69
C PHE A 205 -15.22 7.57 12.41
N THR A 206 -15.57 8.01 13.62
CA THR A 206 -14.77 8.96 14.41
C THR A 206 -13.52 8.29 14.96
N PRO A 207 -12.32 8.85 14.71
CA PRO A 207 -11.10 8.31 15.30
C PRO A 207 -11.04 8.57 16.82
N PRO A 208 -10.44 7.66 17.61
CA PRO A 208 -10.33 7.81 19.07
C PRO A 208 -9.43 8.99 19.45
N CYS A 209 -8.47 9.34 18.60
CA CYS A 209 -7.65 10.54 18.70
C CYS A 209 -7.18 10.98 17.32
N ARG A 210 -6.91 12.27 17.18
CA ARG A 210 -6.30 12.87 15.97
C ARG A 210 -4.89 13.40 16.23
N ILE A 211 -4.60 13.75 17.48
CA ILE A 211 -3.29 14.21 17.94
C ILE A 211 -2.73 13.13 18.86
N PHE A 212 -1.50 12.72 18.61
CA PHE A 212 -0.84 11.65 19.33
C PHE A 212 0.20 12.20 20.31
N PRO A 213 0.34 11.62 21.51
CA PRO A 213 1.30 12.11 22.48
C PRO A 213 2.74 11.85 22.01
N VAL A 214 3.61 12.82 22.26
CA VAL A 214 5.06 12.62 22.12
C VAL A 214 5.50 11.62 23.18
N ARG A 215 6.10 10.52 22.73
CA ARG A 215 6.56 9.42 23.59
C ARG A 215 8.03 9.11 23.37
N GLY A 216 8.66 8.52 24.37
CA GLY A 216 10.01 8.00 24.24
C GLY A 216 10.04 6.79 23.29
N ALA A 217 11.09 6.69 22.47
CA ALA A 217 11.28 5.54 21.59
C ALA A 217 11.32 4.22 22.39
N ALA A 218 11.95 4.22 23.59
CA ALA A 218 11.98 3.05 24.46
C ALA A 218 10.59 2.68 25.00
N GLU A 219 9.76 3.68 25.33
CA GLU A 219 8.37 3.49 25.78
C GLU A 219 7.51 2.79 24.71
N LEU A 220 7.73 3.12 23.44
CA LEU A 220 7.02 2.51 22.30
C LEU A 220 7.59 1.13 21.92
N GLY A 221 8.71 0.72 22.51
CA GLY A 221 9.41 -0.52 22.18
C GLY A 221 10.34 -0.41 20.96
N LEU A 222 10.75 0.80 20.59
CA LEU A 222 11.67 1.05 19.49
C LEU A 222 13.14 0.87 19.90
N ARG A 223 13.94 0.27 19.01
CA ARG A 223 15.39 0.05 19.18
C ARG A 223 16.22 1.26 18.75
N ALA A 224 15.99 2.43 19.37
CA ALA A 224 16.66 3.68 19.00
C ALA A 224 17.12 4.54 20.21
N GLY A 225 17.38 3.91 21.36
CA GLY A 225 17.53 4.63 22.62
C GLY A 225 16.21 5.26 23.07
N ASP A 226 16.26 6.18 24.03
CA ASP A 226 15.07 6.89 24.51
C ASP A 226 15.01 8.33 23.97
N ILE A 227 14.79 8.43 22.66
CA ILE A 227 14.64 9.69 21.93
C ILE A 227 13.15 9.95 21.65
N PRO A 228 12.71 11.21 21.54
CA PRO A 228 11.30 11.51 21.31
C PRO A 228 10.82 11.01 19.94
N VAL A 229 9.63 10.44 19.93
CA VAL A 229 8.86 10.06 18.74
C VAL A 229 7.71 11.03 18.56
N LEU A 230 7.73 11.75 17.44
CA LEU A 230 6.71 12.70 17.02
C LEU A 230 5.82 12.00 15.98
N THR A 231 4.51 12.03 16.16
CA THR A 231 3.59 11.43 15.17
C THR A 231 2.79 12.54 14.50
N VAL A 232 2.73 12.52 13.17
CA VAL A 232 1.97 13.50 12.39
C VAL A 232 0.47 13.33 12.71
N PRO A 233 -0.26 14.41 13.05
CA PRO A 233 -1.66 14.31 13.43
C PRO A 233 -2.56 13.96 12.24
N ALA A 234 -3.69 13.31 12.54
CA ALA A 234 -4.67 12.84 11.57
C ALA A 234 -5.83 13.82 11.36
N ILE A 235 -6.37 13.85 10.14
CA ILE A 235 -7.53 14.69 9.77
C ILE A 235 -8.84 14.02 10.22
N ALA A 236 -9.04 12.75 9.86
CA ALA A 236 -10.28 12.00 10.08
C ALA A 236 -10.01 10.50 10.29
N GLY A 237 -11.06 9.67 10.34
CA GLY A 237 -10.91 8.22 10.53
C GLY A 237 -10.12 7.54 9.40
N TYR A 238 -10.42 7.87 8.15
CA TYR A 238 -9.77 7.29 6.96
C TYR A 238 -8.80 8.25 6.25
N VAL A 239 -8.57 9.45 6.80
CA VAL A 239 -7.60 10.42 6.28
C VAL A 239 -6.62 10.79 7.40
N GLY A 240 -5.41 10.24 7.34
CA GLY A 240 -4.47 10.29 8.47
C GLY A 240 -3.31 11.24 8.31
N GLY A 241 -2.28 10.99 9.14
CA GLY A 241 -1.08 11.82 9.21
C GLY A 241 -0.18 11.71 7.99
N ASP A 242 -0.30 10.64 7.21
CA ASP A 242 0.30 10.52 5.88
C ASP A 242 -0.17 11.63 4.94
N LEU A 243 -1.48 11.87 4.86
CA LEU A 243 -2.02 12.93 4.00
C LEU A 243 -1.87 14.33 4.62
N THR A 244 -1.89 14.46 5.95
CA THR A 244 -1.51 15.71 6.64
C THR A 244 -0.07 16.09 6.31
N ALA A 245 0.87 15.13 6.37
CA ALA A 245 2.25 15.31 5.96
C ALA A 245 2.34 15.69 4.48
N GLY A 246 1.52 15.04 3.64
CA GLY A 246 1.43 15.36 2.22
C GLY A 246 1.00 16.80 1.92
N LEU A 247 0.01 17.29 2.66
CA LEU A 247 -0.50 18.65 2.53
C LEU A 247 0.51 19.72 2.99
N LEU A 248 1.34 19.41 4.00
CA LEU A 248 2.47 20.27 4.39
C LEU A 248 3.49 20.41 3.25
N GLU A 249 3.81 19.32 2.56
CA GLU A 249 4.74 19.32 1.43
C GLU A 249 4.14 19.96 0.16
N THR A 250 2.83 19.85 0.00
CA THR A 250 2.09 20.24 -1.21
C THR A 250 0.97 21.24 -0.87
N PRO A 251 1.29 22.51 -0.57
CA PRO A 251 0.27 23.51 -0.29
C PRO A 251 -0.63 23.73 -1.51
N LEU A 252 -1.92 23.43 -1.36
CA LEU A 252 -2.90 23.44 -2.44
C LEU A 252 -3.53 24.83 -2.65
N ARG A 253 -3.89 25.13 -3.90
CA ARG A 253 -4.69 26.30 -4.31
C ARG A 253 -6.10 25.88 -4.73
N PRO A 254 -7.07 26.81 -4.84
CA PRO A 254 -8.42 26.49 -5.30
C PRO A 254 -8.47 25.78 -6.67
N GLY A 255 -9.05 24.57 -6.67
CA GLY A 255 -9.12 23.66 -7.81
C GLY A 255 -7.96 22.65 -7.87
N GLU A 256 -7.07 22.64 -6.88
CA GLU A 256 -5.97 21.67 -6.80
C GLU A 256 -6.30 20.54 -5.81
N LEU A 257 -5.87 19.33 -6.17
CA LEU A 257 -6.09 18.09 -5.43
C LEU A 257 -4.77 17.45 -5.05
N LEU A 258 -4.70 16.90 -3.83
CA LEU A 258 -3.68 15.92 -3.45
C LEU A 258 -4.37 14.56 -3.34
N VAL A 259 -3.83 13.57 -4.05
CA VAL A 259 -4.34 12.20 -4.05
C VAL A 259 -3.19 11.25 -3.73
N ASP A 260 -3.33 10.43 -2.71
CA ASP A 260 -2.42 9.30 -2.44
C ASP A 260 -3.10 8.01 -2.90
N ILE A 261 -2.50 7.31 -3.87
CA ILE A 261 -3.02 6.03 -4.35
C ILE A 261 -2.19 4.90 -3.76
N GLY A 262 -2.81 4.17 -2.83
CA GLY A 262 -2.37 2.87 -2.34
C GLY A 262 -3.55 1.92 -2.21
N THR A 263 -3.54 1.12 -1.14
CA THR A 263 -4.66 0.24 -0.79
C THR A 263 -5.97 1.01 -0.58
N ASN A 264 -5.84 2.23 -0.07
CA ASN A 264 -6.87 3.25 -0.07
C ASN A 264 -6.48 4.34 -1.08
N CYS A 265 -7.47 5.14 -1.47
CA CYS A 265 -7.27 6.36 -2.24
C CYS A 265 -7.72 7.54 -1.38
N GLU A 266 -6.79 8.13 -0.62
CA GLU A 266 -7.05 9.31 0.19
C GLU A 266 -6.89 10.60 -0.64
N ILE A 267 -7.83 11.52 -0.47
CA ILE A 267 -8.05 12.65 -1.38
C ILE A 267 -8.26 13.93 -0.55
N ILE A 268 -7.55 15.00 -0.88
CA ILE A 268 -7.82 16.36 -0.39
C ILE A 268 -8.01 17.31 -1.57
N LEU A 269 -9.12 18.04 -1.59
CA LEU A 269 -9.43 19.08 -2.56
C LEU A 269 -9.45 20.45 -1.87
N GLN A 270 -8.69 21.40 -2.40
CA GLN A 270 -8.80 22.80 -2.03
C GLN A 270 -9.81 23.52 -2.95
N THR A 271 -10.77 24.23 -2.35
CA THR A 271 -11.76 25.05 -3.05
C THR A 271 -11.62 26.52 -2.65
N GLU A 272 -12.42 27.40 -3.25
CA GLU A 272 -12.56 28.80 -2.80
C GLU A 272 -13.24 28.91 -1.42
N GLN A 273 -14.01 27.89 -1.01
CA GLN A 273 -14.82 27.89 0.21
C GLN A 273 -14.15 27.19 1.39
N GLY A 274 -13.03 26.51 1.15
CA GLY A 274 -12.35 25.70 2.15
C GLY A 274 -11.78 24.42 1.56
N MET A 275 -11.28 23.57 2.44
CA MET A 275 -10.66 22.30 2.09
C MET A 275 -11.60 21.15 2.44
N PHE A 276 -11.62 20.12 1.60
CA PHE A 276 -12.45 18.95 1.79
C PHE A 276 -11.61 17.70 1.57
N CYS A 277 -11.86 16.65 2.34
CA CYS A 277 -11.14 15.40 2.21
C CYS A 277 -12.08 14.20 2.17
N THR A 278 -11.58 13.10 1.64
CA THR A 278 -12.26 11.82 1.67
C THR A 278 -11.27 10.67 1.45
N ALA A 279 -11.76 9.43 1.56
CA ALA A 279 -11.02 8.24 1.20
C ALA A 279 -11.94 7.25 0.45
N ALA A 280 -11.46 6.73 -0.68
CA ALA A 280 -12.12 5.67 -1.44
C ALA A 280 -11.36 4.34 -1.29
N ALA A 281 -12.11 3.23 -1.19
CA ALA A 281 -11.52 1.89 -1.12
C ALA A 281 -11.10 1.40 -2.51
N ALA A 282 -9.89 1.73 -2.95
CA ALA A 282 -9.36 1.29 -4.25
C ALA A 282 -8.98 -0.20 -4.26
N GLY A 283 -8.54 -0.72 -3.11
CA GLY A 283 -8.01 -2.07 -3.00
C GLY A 283 -6.60 -2.19 -3.60
N PRO A 284 -5.89 -3.29 -3.31
CA PRO A 284 -4.45 -3.36 -3.55
C PRO A 284 -4.10 -3.89 -4.96
N ALA A 285 -5.02 -3.79 -5.93
CA ALA A 285 -4.83 -4.36 -7.28
C ALA A 285 -3.60 -3.76 -7.97
N PHE A 286 -3.44 -2.44 -7.91
CA PHE A 286 -2.27 -1.73 -8.46
C PHE A 286 -0.98 -1.93 -7.65
N GLU A 287 -1.07 -2.48 -6.44
CA GLU A 287 0.09 -2.97 -5.68
C GLU A 287 0.48 -4.42 -6.09
N GLY A 288 -0.23 -4.99 -7.07
CA GLY A 288 -0.03 -6.35 -7.55
C GLY A 288 -0.59 -7.44 -6.64
N ALA A 289 -1.44 -7.08 -5.66
CA ALA A 289 -2.12 -8.05 -4.81
C ALA A 289 -3.48 -8.44 -5.40
N GLY A 290 -3.85 -9.71 -5.32
CA GLY A 290 -5.05 -10.25 -5.96
C GLY A 290 -4.93 -10.45 -7.47
N ILE A 291 -3.83 -10.03 -8.09
CA ILE A 291 -3.54 -10.20 -9.53
C ILE A 291 -2.47 -11.30 -9.67
N HIS A 292 -2.75 -12.36 -10.40
CA HIS A 292 -1.84 -13.48 -10.72
C HIS A 292 -0.60 -13.04 -11.51
N CYS A 293 -0.74 -12.16 -12.50
CA CYS A 293 0.40 -11.56 -13.19
C CYS A 293 0.99 -10.35 -12.45
N GLY A 294 0.41 -9.94 -11.32
CA GLY A 294 0.81 -8.73 -10.60
C GLY A 294 2.16 -8.80 -9.89
N SER A 295 2.95 -7.75 -9.98
CA SER A 295 4.24 -7.63 -9.32
C SER A 295 4.35 -6.28 -8.62
N ARG A 296 5.25 -6.19 -7.63
CA ARG A 296 5.70 -4.89 -7.15
C ARG A 296 6.78 -4.36 -8.10
N ALA A 297 7.16 -3.10 -7.95
CA ALA A 297 8.28 -2.53 -8.70
C ALA A 297 9.63 -3.10 -8.23
N VAL A 298 9.96 -4.30 -8.70
CA VAL A 298 11.18 -5.06 -8.38
C VAL A 298 11.84 -5.55 -9.68
N PRO A 299 13.14 -5.92 -9.67
CA PRO A 299 13.77 -6.48 -10.86
C PRO A 299 12.97 -7.65 -11.46
N GLY A 300 12.74 -7.62 -12.78
CA GLY A 300 11.89 -8.57 -13.50
C GLY A 300 10.41 -8.17 -13.60
N ALA A 301 9.96 -7.14 -12.88
CA ALA A 301 8.63 -6.57 -13.08
C ALA A 301 8.59 -5.67 -14.31
N ILE A 302 7.55 -5.84 -15.13
CA ILE A 302 7.21 -4.92 -16.21
C ILE A 302 6.71 -3.62 -15.58
N ASP A 303 7.39 -2.51 -15.86
CA ASP A 303 7.03 -1.18 -15.35
C ASP A 303 6.32 -0.29 -16.37
N HIS A 304 6.55 -0.53 -17.65
CA HIS A 304 5.75 0.06 -18.73
C HIS A 304 5.38 -0.96 -19.78
N TYR A 305 4.15 -0.83 -20.30
CA TYR A 305 3.65 -1.68 -21.38
C TYR A 305 3.29 -0.84 -22.61
N PHE A 306 3.79 -1.24 -23.78
CA PHE A 306 3.63 -0.48 -25.02
C PHE A 306 2.84 -1.23 -26.10
N GLY A 307 2.30 -2.42 -25.79
CA GLY A 307 1.56 -3.26 -26.73
C GLY A 307 2.45 -4.26 -27.48
N ARG A 308 1.85 -5.32 -28.03
CA ARG A 308 2.51 -6.30 -28.93
C ARG A 308 3.81 -6.89 -28.37
N ASN A 309 3.81 -7.34 -27.12
CA ASN A 309 4.99 -7.86 -26.41
C ASN A 309 6.13 -6.84 -26.22
N SER A 310 5.88 -5.55 -26.44
CA SER A 310 6.84 -4.47 -26.16
C SER A 310 6.58 -3.93 -24.76
N CYS A 311 7.61 -3.99 -23.91
CA CYS A 311 7.53 -3.55 -22.53
C CYS A 311 8.90 -3.10 -22.00
N SER A 312 8.87 -2.27 -20.96
CA SER A 312 10.03 -1.98 -20.13
C SER A 312 10.01 -2.92 -18.93
N VAL A 313 11.18 -3.43 -18.53
CA VAL A 313 11.33 -4.35 -17.39
C VAL A 313 12.39 -3.81 -16.45
N ILE A 314 12.03 -3.68 -15.17
CA ILE A 314 12.95 -3.20 -14.14
C ILE A 314 14.15 -4.13 -14.06
N GLY A 315 15.36 -3.56 -14.12
CA GLY A 315 16.61 -4.29 -14.00
C GLY A 315 17.01 -5.13 -15.21
N GLY A 316 16.28 -5.06 -16.34
CA GLY A 316 16.65 -5.72 -17.60
C GLY A 316 16.61 -7.26 -17.57
N ALA A 317 15.95 -7.84 -16.58
CA ALA A 317 15.73 -9.29 -16.47
C ALA A 317 14.56 -9.75 -17.36
N ALA A 318 14.33 -11.06 -17.44
CA ALA A 318 13.13 -11.61 -18.08
C ALA A 318 11.86 -11.15 -17.35
N PRO A 319 10.77 -10.84 -18.08
CA PRO A 319 9.52 -10.37 -17.47
C PRO A 319 8.88 -11.49 -16.63
N ALA A 320 8.50 -11.16 -15.40
CA ALA A 320 7.91 -12.08 -14.44
C ALA A 320 6.51 -11.65 -13.94
N GLY A 321 6.07 -10.43 -14.31
CA GLY A 321 4.77 -9.89 -13.94
C GLY A 321 4.67 -8.38 -14.19
N LEU A 322 3.46 -7.83 -14.11
CA LEU A 322 3.17 -6.40 -14.30
C LEU A 322 3.14 -5.68 -12.96
N CYS A 323 3.85 -4.56 -12.82
CA CYS A 323 3.57 -3.66 -11.71
C CYS A 323 2.36 -2.75 -12.00
N GLY A 324 1.93 -1.99 -11.00
CA GLY A 324 0.73 -1.15 -11.11
C GLY A 324 0.73 -0.21 -12.31
N SER A 325 1.87 0.44 -12.63
CA SER A 325 1.94 1.34 -13.79
C SER A 325 1.72 0.60 -15.10
N ALA A 326 2.34 -0.58 -15.27
CA ALA A 326 2.14 -1.42 -16.44
C ALA A 326 0.70 -1.97 -16.54
N MET A 327 -0.02 -2.15 -15.43
CA MET A 327 -1.43 -2.53 -15.45
C MET A 327 -2.32 -1.41 -16.02
N ILE A 328 -2.02 -0.16 -15.68
CA ILE A 328 -2.72 1.00 -16.27
C ILE A 328 -2.39 1.14 -17.75
N ASP A 329 -1.11 1.00 -18.10
CA ASP A 329 -0.67 0.98 -19.49
C ASP A 329 -1.39 -0.11 -20.29
N PHE A 330 -1.48 -1.33 -19.74
CA PHE A 330 -2.19 -2.45 -20.35
C PHE A 330 -3.66 -2.09 -20.66
N LEU A 331 -4.41 -1.57 -19.67
CA LEU A 331 -5.80 -1.18 -19.88
C LEU A 331 -5.93 -0.12 -20.99
N ALA A 332 -5.09 0.92 -20.96
CA ALA A 332 -5.16 2.02 -21.92
C ALA A 332 -4.71 1.62 -23.33
N VAL A 333 -3.66 0.81 -23.44
CA VAL A 333 -3.08 0.38 -24.72
C VAL A 333 -3.95 -0.66 -25.39
N GLU A 334 -4.36 -1.70 -24.67
CA GLU A 334 -5.14 -2.79 -25.28
C GLU A 334 -6.57 -2.39 -25.63
N HIS A 335 -7.16 -1.43 -24.89
CA HIS A 335 -8.42 -0.81 -25.28
C HIS A 335 -8.26 -0.02 -26.59
N ARG A 336 -7.23 0.82 -26.69
CA ARG A 336 -6.93 1.61 -27.90
C ARG A 336 -6.63 0.75 -29.13
N LEU A 337 -6.04 -0.42 -28.91
CA LEU A 337 -5.77 -1.40 -29.97
C LEU A 337 -6.99 -2.25 -30.35
N GLY A 338 -8.11 -2.12 -29.62
CA GLY A 338 -9.34 -2.87 -29.86
C GLY A 338 -9.30 -4.31 -29.36
N HIS A 339 -8.32 -4.65 -28.52
CA HIS A 339 -8.23 -5.97 -27.87
C HIS A 339 -8.98 -6.02 -26.53
N LEU A 340 -9.37 -4.87 -25.98
CA LEU A 340 -10.35 -4.78 -24.89
C LEU A 340 -11.52 -3.93 -25.36
N ASN A 341 -12.74 -4.39 -25.14
CA ASN A 341 -13.93 -3.56 -25.33
C ASN A 341 -14.13 -2.60 -24.13
N GLU A 342 -15.18 -1.79 -24.17
CA GLU A 342 -15.53 -0.81 -23.13
C GLU A 342 -15.77 -1.44 -21.75
N PHE A 343 -16.08 -2.73 -21.68
CA PHE A 343 -16.27 -3.49 -20.44
C PHE A 343 -15.00 -4.23 -19.99
N GLY A 344 -13.86 -4.02 -20.66
CA GLY A 344 -12.60 -4.72 -20.41
C GLY A 344 -12.61 -6.20 -20.83
N ARG A 345 -13.51 -6.62 -21.72
CA ARG A 345 -13.54 -7.99 -22.26
C ARG A 345 -12.55 -8.13 -23.40
N ILE A 346 -11.81 -9.23 -23.40
CA ILE A 346 -10.78 -9.52 -24.41
C ILE A 346 -11.44 -9.75 -25.77
N GLN A 347 -10.86 -9.16 -26.81
CA GLN A 347 -11.33 -9.22 -28.20
C GLN A 347 -10.22 -9.77 -29.12
N PRO A 348 -10.48 -10.85 -29.88
CA PRO A 348 -11.66 -11.71 -29.82
C PRO A 348 -11.78 -12.43 -28.45
N PRO A 349 -12.97 -12.93 -28.06
CA PRO A 349 -13.20 -13.55 -26.76
C PRO A 349 -12.15 -14.63 -26.43
N ALA A 350 -11.48 -14.45 -25.31
CA ALA A 350 -10.48 -15.37 -24.76
C ALA A 350 -10.45 -15.25 -23.23
N ASP A 351 -10.06 -16.32 -22.54
CA ASP A 351 -9.97 -16.31 -21.08
C ASP A 351 -8.80 -15.45 -20.56
N CYS A 352 -7.79 -15.24 -21.40
CA CYS A 352 -6.56 -14.56 -21.05
C CYS A 352 -5.84 -13.92 -22.25
N PHE A 353 -4.93 -13.00 -21.93
CA PHE A 353 -4.09 -12.28 -22.87
C PHE A 353 -2.61 -12.44 -22.46
N GLU A 354 -1.74 -12.78 -23.41
CA GLU A 354 -0.29 -12.83 -23.18
C GLU A 354 0.32 -11.43 -23.35
N VAL A 355 0.75 -10.84 -22.24
CA VAL A 355 1.32 -9.47 -22.18
C VAL A 355 2.78 -9.49 -22.63
N ALA A 356 3.51 -10.52 -22.21
CA ALA A 356 4.88 -10.81 -22.57
C ALA A 356 5.12 -12.32 -22.47
N PRO A 357 6.19 -12.88 -23.06
CA PRO A 357 6.46 -14.31 -23.00
C PRO A 357 6.39 -14.86 -21.58
N GLY A 358 5.40 -15.72 -21.30
CA GLY A 358 5.20 -16.33 -19.98
C GLY A 358 4.52 -15.44 -18.92
N VAL A 359 4.06 -14.25 -19.30
CA VAL A 359 3.28 -13.33 -18.46
C VAL A 359 1.89 -13.14 -19.07
N THR A 360 0.89 -13.71 -18.41
CA THR A 360 -0.49 -13.77 -18.89
C THR A 360 -1.43 -13.12 -17.90
N ILE A 361 -2.33 -12.27 -18.40
CA ILE A 361 -3.42 -11.65 -17.63
C ILE A 361 -4.77 -12.27 -18.02
N TYR A 362 -5.55 -12.68 -17.04
CA TYR A 362 -6.88 -13.27 -17.22
C TYR A 362 -7.98 -12.20 -17.15
N GLU A 363 -9.13 -12.43 -17.79
CA GLU A 363 -10.24 -11.47 -17.74
C GLU A 363 -10.71 -11.12 -16.32
N TRP A 364 -10.71 -12.10 -15.41
CA TRP A 364 -11.10 -11.85 -14.01
C TRP A 364 -10.11 -10.91 -13.30
N GLU A 365 -8.84 -10.87 -13.73
CA GLU A 365 -7.86 -9.92 -13.23
C GLU A 365 -8.13 -8.52 -13.78
N ILE A 366 -8.48 -8.42 -15.08
CA ILE A 366 -8.89 -7.16 -15.72
C ILE A 366 -10.07 -6.56 -14.97
N GLU A 367 -11.05 -7.37 -14.59
CA GLU A 367 -12.19 -6.93 -13.77
C GLU A 367 -11.73 -6.32 -12.43
N GLN A 368 -10.73 -6.90 -11.75
CA GLN A 368 -10.18 -6.32 -10.51
C GLN A 368 -9.47 -4.99 -10.77
N LEU A 369 -8.75 -4.86 -11.89
CA LEU A 369 -8.11 -3.60 -12.27
C LEU A 369 -9.16 -2.51 -12.53
N LEU A 370 -10.25 -2.84 -13.23
CA LEU A 370 -11.36 -1.92 -13.48
C LEU A 370 -12.03 -1.46 -12.18
N LYS A 371 -12.22 -2.35 -11.21
CA LYS A 371 -12.77 -1.99 -9.89
C LYS A 371 -11.87 -1.01 -9.13
N ALA A 372 -10.56 -1.25 -9.14
CA ALA A 372 -9.61 -0.34 -8.49
C ALA A 372 -9.54 1.02 -9.20
N LYS A 373 -9.54 1.00 -10.54
CA LYS A 373 -9.61 2.19 -11.39
C LYS A 373 -10.87 3.02 -11.12
N ALA A 374 -12.02 2.34 -11.05
CA ALA A 374 -13.33 2.93 -10.80
C ALA A 374 -13.39 3.61 -9.44
N ALA A 375 -12.86 2.97 -8.39
CA ALA A 375 -12.83 3.54 -7.04
C ALA A 375 -12.03 4.86 -6.98
N VAL A 376 -10.86 4.91 -7.64
CA VAL A 376 -10.05 6.14 -7.72
C VAL A 376 -10.82 7.24 -8.45
N ARG A 377 -11.35 6.93 -9.65
CA ARG A 377 -12.13 7.89 -10.45
C ARG A 377 -13.34 8.40 -9.68
N ALA A 378 -14.10 7.51 -9.05
CA ALA A 378 -15.32 7.84 -8.32
C ALA A 378 -15.03 8.75 -7.13
N GLY A 379 -14.00 8.44 -6.32
CA GLY A 379 -13.62 9.29 -5.19
C GLY A 379 -13.30 10.72 -5.63
N ILE A 380 -12.53 10.89 -6.71
CA ILE A 380 -12.17 12.21 -7.25
C ILE A 380 -13.41 12.92 -7.81
N ALA A 381 -14.20 12.24 -8.66
CA ALA A 381 -15.35 12.83 -9.34
C ALA A 381 -16.45 13.23 -8.35
N THR A 382 -16.77 12.37 -7.39
CA THR A 382 -17.79 12.63 -6.39
C THR A 382 -17.39 13.78 -5.46
N LEU A 383 -16.13 13.85 -5.00
CA LEU A 383 -15.69 14.97 -4.17
C LEU A 383 -15.74 16.30 -4.94
N ALA A 384 -15.25 16.31 -6.19
CA ALA A 384 -15.29 17.50 -7.04
C ALA A 384 -16.73 17.97 -7.32
N ALA A 385 -17.64 17.03 -7.58
CA ALA A 385 -19.07 17.31 -7.80
C ALA A 385 -19.74 17.86 -6.52
N TYR A 386 -19.52 17.23 -5.37
CA TYR A 386 -20.02 17.68 -4.07
C TYR A 386 -19.59 19.12 -3.78
N CYS A 387 -18.31 19.43 -4.01
CA CYS A 387 -17.73 20.75 -3.83
C CYS A 387 -18.06 21.75 -4.95
N ARG A 388 -18.72 21.29 -6.04
CA ARG A 388 -18.97 22.07 -7.27
C ARG A 388 -17.72 22.80 -7.77
N THR A 389 -16.57 22.14 -7.65
CA THR A 389 -15.26 22.74 -7.93
C THR A 389 -14.56 21.91 -9.01
N PRO A 390 -14.27 22.48 -10.20
CA PRO A 390 -13.56 21.77 -11.24
C PRO A 390 -12.10 21.53 -10.82
N VAL A 391 -11.60 20.34 -11.14
CA VAL A 391 -10.20 19.95 -10.88
C VAL A 391 -9.31 20.58 -11.95
N LYS A 392 -8.43 21.49 -11.54
CA LYS A 392 -7.47 22.16 -12.41
C LYS A 392 -6.13 21.44 -12.43
N LYS A 393 -5.71 20.96 -11.24
CA LYS A 393 -4.44 20.25 -11.05
C LYS A 393 -4.59 19.16 -10.01
N LEU A 394 -3.95 18.02 -10.25
CA LEU A 394 -3.89 16.90 -9.33
C LEU A 394 -2.42 16.53 -9.07
N PHE A 395 -2.05 16.60 -7.80
CA PHE A 395 -0.79 16.10 -7.26
C PHE A 395 -0.99 14.64 -6.84
N LEU A 396 -0.23 13.74 -7.44
CA LEU A 396 -0.29 12.31 -7.18
C LEU A 396 0.86 11.89 -6.28
N ALA A 397 0.52 11.51 -5.06
CA ALA A 397 1.42 10.97 -4.05
C ALA A 397 1.47 9.43 -4.09
N GLY A 398 2.43 8.89 -3.35
CA GLY A 398 2.61 7.45 -3.18
C GLY A 398 3.64 6.86 -4.15
N GLY A 399 4.07 5.63 -3.84
CA GLY A 399 5.09 4.92 -4.64
C GLY A 399 4.62 4.54 -6.05
N PHE A 400 3.30 4.41 -6.23
CA PHE A 400 2.65 4.13 -7.51
C PHE A 400 2.80 5.30 -8.50
N ALA A 401 2.70 6.54 -8.02
CA ALA A 401 2.68 7.75 -8.85
C ALA A 401 3.94 7.95 -9.71
N ARG A 402 5.10 7.52 -9.20
CA ARG A 402 6.41 7.81 -9.83
C ARG A 402 6.58 7.20 -11.22
N TYR A 403 5.97 6.05 -11.46
CA TYR A 403 6.13 5.28 -12.70
C TYR A 403 4.86 5.30 -13.55
N LEU A 404 3.83 6.03 -13.13
CA LEU A 404 2.57 6.08 -13.84
C LEU A 404 2.70 6.92 -15.11
N ASP A 405 2.28 6.37 -16.25
CA ASP A 405 2.04 7.17 -17.45
C ASP A 405 0.70 7.91 -17.29
N PHE A 406 0.78 9.22 -17.10
CA PHE A 406 -0.41 10.06 -16.92
C PHE A 406 -1.32 10.08 -18.14
N GLY A 407 -0.77 9.98 -19.35
CA GLY A 407 -1.57 9.91 -20.57
C GLY A 407 -2.41 8.64 -20.59
N ASN A 408 -1.83 7.49 -20.23
CA ASN A 408 -2.55 6.23 -20.12
C ASN A 408 -3.54 6.21 -18.95
N ALA A 409 -3.20 6.82 -17.81
CA ALA A 409 -4.11 6.93 -16.66
C ALA A 409 -5.36 7.76 -16.97
N VAL A 410 -5.22 8.83 -17.77
CA VAL A 410 -6.35 9.61 -18.28
C VAL A 410 -7.09 8.82 -19.36
N ALA A 411 -6.37 8.19 -20.30
CA ALA A 411 -6.97 7.44 -21.40
C ALA A 411 -7.78 6.22 -20.95
N CYS A 412 -7.39 5.53 -19.88
CA CYS A 412 -8.23 4.46 -19.32
C CYS A 412 -9.35 5.00 -18.42
N GLY A 413 -9.39 6.32 -18.17
CA GLY A 413 -10.42 6.98 -17.37
C GLY A 413 -10.25 6.84 -15.87
N MET A 414 -9.03 6.57 -15.37
CA MET A 414 -8.72 6.55 -13.94
C MET A 414 -8.59 7.96 -13.37
N LEU A 415 -7.85 8.83 -14.07
CA LEU A 415 -7.59 10.21 -13.66
C LEU A 415 -8.35 11.19 -14.55
N PRO A 416 -8.74 12.37 -14.03
CA PRO A 416 -9.35 13.42 -14.83
C PRO A 416 -8.33 14.05 -15.79
N ASP A 417 -8.81 14.52 -16.93
CA ASP A 417 -8.02 15.32 -17.87
C ASP A 417 -7.78 16.73 -17.30
N CYS A 418 -6.65 16.90 -16.62
CA CYS A 418 -6.22 18.15 -15.97
C CYS A 418 -4.69 18.19 -15.87
N GLU A 419 -4.11 19.22 -15.22
CA GLU A 419 -2.68 19.23 -14.95
C GLU A 419 -2.33 18.13 -13.93
N LEU A 420 -1.40 17.23 -14.27
CA LEU A 420 -1.01 16.10 -13.42
C LEU A 420 0.46 16.22 -12.99
N GLU A 421 0.75 16.05 -11.70
CA GLU A 421 2.12 16.10 -11.16
C GLU A 421 2.37 14.98 -10.14
N ALA A 422 3.41 14.17 -10.35
CA ALA A 422 3.84 13.16 -9.37
C ALA A 422 4.73 13.79 -8.30
N VAL A 423 4.32 13.70 -7.03
CA VAL A 423 5.03 14.28 -5.87
C VAL A 423 5.80 13.24 -5.03
N GLY A 424 5.57 11.95 -5.30
CA GLY A 424 6.26 10.84 -4.65
C GLY A 424 5.77 10.58 -3.22
N ASN A 425 6.65 10.07 -2.33
CA ASN A 425 6.26 9.74 -0.96
C ASN A 425 6.20 10.98 -0.04
N THR A 426 5.13 11.75 -0.15
CA THR A 426 4.95 12.99 0.63
C THR A 426 4.68 12.73 2.12
N SER A 427 4.17 11.54 2.49
CA SER A 427 4.08 11.08 3.88
C SER A 427 5.46 11.08 4.56
N LEU A 428 6.44 10.42 3.93
CA LEU A 428 7.82 10.37 4.39
C LEU A 428 8.49 11.75 4.35
N GLY A 429 8.21 12.55 3.32
CA GLY A 429 8.71 13.92 3.19
C GLY A 429 8.25 14.86 4.31
N GLY A 430 6.96 14.84 4.65
CA GLY A 430 6.43 15.64 5.75
C GLY A 430 6.89 15.14 7.12
N ALA A 431 6.99 13.82 7.32
CA ALA A 431 7.62 13.25 8.52
C ALA A 431 9.08 13.71 8.66
N ALA A 432 9.85 13.70 7.56
CA ALA A 432 11.22 14.22 7.52
C ALA A 432 11.28 15.69 7.92
N ARG A 433 10.37 16.52 7.40
CA ARG A 433 10.31 17.93 7.76
C ARG A 433 9.99 18.12 9.25
N LEU A 434 9.03 17.37 9.80
CA LEU A 434 8.71 17.39 11.23
C LEU A 434 9.89 16.94 12.10
N ALA A 435 10.62 15.90 11.68
CA ALA A 435 11.80 15.42 12.40
C ALA A 435 12.90 16.50 12.46
N VAL A 436 13.12 17.22 11.36
CA VAL A 436 14.10 18.31 11.29
C VAL A 436 13.62 19.56 12.06
N GLN A 437 12.32 19.88 11.98
CA GLN A 437 11.71 21.07 12.58
C GLN A 437 10.55 20.69 13.50
N PRO A 438 10.82 20.24 14.74
CA PRO A 438 9.77 19.79 15.66
C PRO A 438 8.74 20.89 16.02
N GLY A 439 9.09 22.18 15.84
CA GLY A 439 8.16 23.30 16.00
C GLY A 439 6.97 23.28 15.03
N LEU A 440 7.05 22.51 13.93
CA LEU A 440 5.94 22.33 12.99
C LEU A 440 4.77 21.51 13.55
N ALA A 441 4.96 20.81 14.68
CA ALA A 441 3.88 20.03 15.31
C ALA A 441 2.62 20.89 15.54
N ALA A 442 2.79 22.11 16.08
CA ALA A 442 1.68 23.02 16.32
C ALA A 442 1.00 23.53 15.03
N GLU A 443 1.73 23.60 13.93
CA GLU A 443 1.17 23.95 12.62
C GLU A 443 0.37 22.79 12.04
N LEU A 444 0.91 21.57 12.09
CA LEU A 444 0.22 20.35 11.66
C LEU A 444 -1.07 20.13 12.46
N GLU A 445 -1.06 20.38 13.78
CA GLU A 445 -2.26 20.31 14.62
C GLU A 445 -3.34 21.32 14.22
N ARG A 446 -2.98 22.52 13.75
CA ARG A 446 -3.95 23.47 13.18
C ARG A 446 -4.43 23.04 11.81
N LEU A 447 -3.53 22.45 11.02
CA LEU A 447 -3.77 22.08 9.63
C LEU A 447 -4.80 20.95 9.53
N ILE A 448 -4.82 20.01 10.49
CA ILE A 448 -5.80 18.92 10.49
C ILE A 448 -7.26 19.38 10.63
N ASP A 449 -7.53 20.59 11.14
CA ASP A 449 -8.89 21.14 11.31
C ASP A 449 -9.39 21.92 10.08
N LEU A 450 -8.54 22.14 9.07
CA LEU A 450 -8.92 22.84 7.85
C LEU A 450 -9.80 21.99 6.91
N PRO A 451 -9.50 20.70 6.66
CA PRO A 451 -10.31 19.87 5.78
C PRO A 451 -11.59 19.39 6.45
N LYS A 452 -12.71 19.51 5.76
CA LYS A 452 -13.96 18.85 6.12
C LYS A 452 -13.98 17.44 5.52
N ASP A 453 -14.11 16.42 6.37
CA ASP A 453 -14.26 15.03 5.94
C ASP A 453 -15.65 14.77 5.32
N ILE A 454 -15.65 14.20 4.12
CA ILE A 454 -16.83 13.88 3.33
C ILE A 454 -16.91 12.36 3.12
N PRO A 455 -17.75 11.63 3.86
CA PRO A 455 -17.91 10.19 3.69
C PRO A 455 -18.64 9.87 2.37
N LEU A 456 -17.92 9.33 1.38
CA LEU A 456 -18.46 9.06 0.04
C LEU A 456 -19.67 8.12 0.05
N ASN A 457 -19.72 7.19 1.00
CA ASN A 457 -20.83 6.24 1.14
C ASN A 457 -22.16 6.88 1.58
N LEU A 458 -22.16 8.18 1.90
CA LEU A 458 -23.37 8.97 2.20
C LEU A 458 -23.79 9.87 1.03
N LEU A 459 -23.07 9.83 -0.10
CA LEU A 459 -23.37 10.62 -1.28
C LEU A 459 -24.00 9.72 -2.35
N ASP A 460 -25.19 10.10 -2.80
CA ASP A 460 -25.96 9.33 -3.79
C ASP A 460 -25.17 9.15 -5.09
N GLU A 461 -24.36 10.15 -5.48
CA GLU A 461 -23.60 10.13 -6.73
C GLU A 461 -22.38 9.18 -6.70
N PHE A 462 -21.94 8.68 -5.55
CA PHE A 462 -20.73 7.85 -5.48
C PHE A 462 -20.90 6.52 -6.23
N GLU A 463 -22.04 5.86 -6.06
CA GLU A 463 -22.31 4.57 -6.70
C GLU A 463 -22.40 4.72 -8.23
N ASP A 464 -23.08 5.75 -8.72
CA ASP A 464 -23.17 6.07 -10.15
C ASP A 464 -21.77 6.34 -10.73
N ASN A 465 -20.97 7.19 -10.08
CA ASN A 465 -19.61 7.48 -10.53
C ASN A 465 -18.70 6.24 -10.50
N TYR A 466 -18.94 5.30 -9.58
CA TYR A 466 -18.22 4.04 -9.51
C TYR A 466 -18.60 3.12 -10.68
N ILE A 467 -19.90 2.97 -10.96
CA ILE A 467 -20.40 2.15 -12.07
C ILE A 467 -19.88 2.70 -13.41
N ASP A 468 -19.98 4.02 -13.63
CA ASP A 468 -19.42 4.68 -14.81
C ASP A 468 -17.90 4.51 -14.89
N GLY A 469 -17.24 4.50 -13.73
CA GLY A 469 -15.82 4.27 -13.60
C GLY A 469 -15.35 2.87 -13.98
N LEU A 470 -16.24 1.86 -14.04
CA LEU A 470 -15.86 0.51 -14.46
C LEU A 470 -15.57 0.43 -15.96
N LEU A 471 -16.10 1.35 -16.76
CA LEU A 471 -15.95 1.35 -18.21
C LEU A 471 -14.59 1.92 -18.65
N LEU A 472 -14.07 1.41 -19.76
CA LEU A 472 -12.96 2.03 -20.50
C LEU A 472 -13.56 3.04 -21.50
N PRO A 473 -13.14 4.32 -21.44
CA PRO A 473 -13.79 5.42 -22.14
C PRO A 473 -13.42 5.55 -23.62
#